data_AF-A0A7X9D096-F1
#
_entry.id   AF-A0A7X9D096-F1
#
_cell.length_a   1.000
_cell.length_b   1.000
_cell.length_c   1.000
_cell.angle_alpha   90.00
_cell.angle_beta   90.00
_cell.angle_gamma   90.00
#
_symmetry.space_group_name_H-M   'P 1'
#
loop_
_entity.id
_entity.type
_entity.pdbx_description
1 polymer ?
#
loop_
_entity_poly.entity_id
_entity_poly.type
_entity_poly.pdbx_seq_one_letter_code
_entity_poly.pdbx_strand_id
1 'polypeptide(L)'
;MDRDELIKIENELAALPKLQKQLEEIKAKINEMEIHSSILSREYVDKNAIKKSITKDPFYFITMKIRGKYKEKIRVLTENIENIKLEHIKTNDNLISLKSELEDLNKSIQTLERKKNLYDEELKKREVLLGKGKSNEMSKQYGHLKEEHNLLLLQISEIKKVAGITEKLINTIQRALDNFTKGRKGVAVRLHGRRNKVKPLDIPTPDRKYLYAISVHIKELIRLIEGMKNFDNSPYNGIIRSVIEQLNKIGTPCNEREYVRNLRRQIECQVQIWEELKTKISEQLCYVEKDMQGLLISL
;
A
#
# COMPACT_ATOMS: atom_id res chain seq x y z
N MET A 1 3.99 13.13 35.68
CA MET A 1 5.01 13.60 34.72
C MET A 1 4.77 15.07 34.48
N ASP A 2 5.81 15.89 34.49
CA ASP A 2 5.65 17.33 34.27
C ASP A 2 5.50 17.68 32.77
N ARG A 3 5.18 18.94 32.48
CA ARG A 3 5.00 19.44 31.11
C ARG A 3 6.28 19.35 30.28
N ASP A 4 7.43 19.66 30.86
CA ASP A 4 8.71 19.70 30.15
C ASP A 4 9.19 18.28 29.81
N GLU A 5 8.93 17.31 30.68
CA GLU A 5 9.12 15.88 30.46
C GLU A 5 8.22 15.37 29.33
N LEU A 6 6.94 15.75 29.28
CA LEU A 6 6.04 15.39 28.19
C LEU A 6 6.52 15.92 26.84
N ILE A 7 6.92 17.19 26.77
CA ILE A 7 7.44 17.81 25.55
C ILE A 7 8.74 17.14 25.10
N LYS A 8 9.63 16.78 26.05
CA LYS A 8 10.85 16.03 25.74
C LYS A 8 10.53 14.67 25.12
N ILE A 9 9.62 13.91 25.72
CA ILE A 9 9.22 12.60 25.20
C ILE A 9 8.55 12.75 23.83
N GLU A 10 7.67 13.73 23.64
CA GLU A 10 7.04 14.02 22.34
C GLU A 10 8.08 14.28 21.23
N ASN A 11 9.09 15.12 21.52
CA ASN A 11 10.17 15.40 20.58
C ASN A 11 11.02 14.16 20.25
N GLU A 12 11.28 13.31 21.23
CA GLU A 12 11.98 12.04 21.00
C GLU A 12 11.13 11.05 20.18
N LEU A 13 9.82 11.00 20.42
CA LEU A 13 8.89 10.13 19.68
C LEU A 13 8.77 10.54 18.21
N ALA A 14 9.01 11.82 17.86
CA ALA A 14 9.06 12.27 16.48
C ALA A 14 10.14 11.56 15.64
N ALA A 15 11.19 11.03 16.28
CA ALA A 15 12.23 10.25 15.60
C ALA A 15 11.81 8.79 15.31
N LEU A 16 10.79 8.26 16.00
CA LEU A 16 10.39 6.85 15.92
C LEU A 16 10.10 6.38 14.48
N PRO A 17 9.33 7.11 13.64
CA PRO A 17 9.02 6.65 12.28
C PRO A 17 10.28 6.55 11.39
N LYS A 18 11.22 7.47 11.58
CA LYS A 18 12.49 7.46 10.85
C LYS A 18 13.34 6.24 11.24
N LEU A 19 13.40 5.92 12.52
CA LEU A 19 14.12 4.75 13.03
C LEU A 19 13.47 3.44 12.56
N GLN A 20 12.14 3.37 12.54
CA GLN A 20 11.41 2.22 11.99
C GLN A 20 11.71 1.99 10.51
N LYS A 21 11.74 3.07 9.71
CA LYS A 21 12.12 2.98 8.30
C LYS A 21 13.56 2.51 8.11
N GLN A 22 14.50 3.05 8.88
CA GLN A 22 15.90 2.60 8.86
C GLN A 22 16.03 1.12 9.22
N LEU A 23 15.21 0.63 10.14
CA LEU A 23 15.19 -0.78 10.54
C LEU A 23 14.71 -1.67 9.39
N GLU A 24 13.69 -1.26 8.63
CA GLU A 24 13.26 -1.98 7.44
C GLU A 24 14.35 -2.00 6.35
N GLU A 25 15.02 -0.88 6.13
CA GLU A 25 16.13 -0.77 5.17
C GLU A 25 17.32 -1.67 5.55
N ILE A 26 17.71 -1.72 6.83
CA ILE A 26 18.79 -2.60 7.30
C ILE A 26 18.38 -4.08 7.17
N LYS A 27 17.13 -4.43 7.52
CA LYS A 27 16.63 -5.81 7.33
C LYS A 27 16.67 -6.24 5.86
N ALA A 28 16.27 -5.35 4.94
CA ALA A 28 16.34 -5.62 3.51
C ALA A 28 17.79 -5.87 3.06
N LYS A 29 18.74 -5.01 3.48
CA LYS A 29 20.16 -5.19 3.18
C LYS A 29 20.73 -6.49 3.75
N ILE A 30 20.39 -6.85 4.99
CA ILE A 30 20.83 -8.12 5.59
C ILE A 30 20.33 -9.28 4.74
N ASN A 31 19.05 -9.29 4.34
CA ASN A 31 18.50 -10.35 3.50
C ASN A 31 19.23 -10.45 2.15
N GLU A 32 19.49 -9.33 1.49
CA GLU A 32 20.25 -9.30 0.23
C GLU A 32 21.66 -9.86 0.41
N MET A 33 22.34 -9.48 1.50
CA MET A 33 23.69 -9.94 1.79
C MET A 33 23.76 -11.41 2.20
N GLU A 34 22.75 -11.92 2.92
CA GLU A 34 22.63 -13.35 3.24
C GLU A 34 22.41 -14.18 1.97
N ILE A 35 21.58 -13.69 1.04
CA ILE A 35 21.43 -14.30 -0.29
C ILE A 35 22.78 -14.31 -1.02
N HIS A 36 23.48 -13.17 -1.08
CA HIS A 36 24.79 -13.08 -1.73
C HIS A 36 25.82 -14.04 -1.11
N SER A 37 25.89 -14.09 0.22
CA SER A 37 26.77 -15.02 0.94
C SER A 37 26.46 -16.48 0.62
N SER A 38 25.18 -16.85 0.48
CA SER A 38 24.76 -18.20 0.08
C SER A 38 25.18 -18.54 -1.36
N ILE A 39 25.11 -17.58 -2.28
CA ILE A 39 25.56 -17.74 -3.67
C ILE A 39 27.07 -17.97 -3.69
N LEU A 40 27.84 -17.12 -3.01
CA LEU A 40 29.31 -17.26 -2.92
C LEU A 40 29.71 -18.61 -2.31
N SER A 41 29.01 -19.06 -1.26
CA SER A 41 29.23 -20.37 -0.65
C SER A 41 29.03 -21.51 -1.65
N ARG A 42 27.97 -21.45 -2.46
CA ARG A 42 27.69 -22.45 -3.50
C ARG A 42 28.75 -22.42 -4.59
N GLU A 43 29.10 -21.23 -5.09
CA GLU A 43 30.15 -21.08 -6.11
C GLU A 43 31.51 -21.60 -5.63
N TYR A 44 31.83 -21.39 -4.36
CA TYR A 44 33.06 -21.92 -3.75
C TYR A 44 33.08 -23.44 -3.78
N VAL A 45 31.97 -24.10 -3.42
CA VAL A 45 31.84 -25.57 -3.45
C VAL A 45 31.96 -26.08 -4.89
N ASP A 46 31.25 -25.46 -5.83
CA ASP A 46 31.23 -25.86 -7.23
C ASP A 46 32.62 -25.72 -7.87
N LYS A 47 33.31 -24.58 -7.68
CA LYS A 47 34.66 -24.38 -8.23
C LYS A 47 35.70 -25.31 -7.60
N ASN A 48 35.58 -25.63 -6.31
CA ASN A 48 36.44 -26.63 -5.67
C ASN A 48 36.19 -28.04 -6.21
N ALA A 49 34.93 -28.42 -6.43
CA ALA A 49 34.58 -29.69 -7.05
C ALA A 49 35.15 -29.80 -8.47
N ILE A 50 35.04 -28.73 -9.26
CA ILE A 50 35.64 -28.63 -10.60
C ILE A 50 37.16 -28.78 -10.52
N LYS A 51 37.85 -28.01 -9.65
CA LYS A 51 39.31 -28.11 -9.47
C LYS A 51 39.73 -29.54 -9.09
N LYS A 52 39.00 -30.19 -8.18
CA LYS A 52 39.25 -31.57 -7.75
C LYS A 52 39.04 -32.57 -8.89
N SER A 53 37.98 -32.43 -9.67
CA SER A 53 37.70 -33.32 -10.82
C SER A 53 38.80 -33.22 -11.88
N ILE A 54 39.19 -32.01 -12.26
CA ILE A 54 40.26 -31.74 -13.23
C ILE A 54 41.61 -32.30 -12.76
N THR A 55 41.91 -32.20 -11.47
CA THR A 55 43.18 -32.67 -10.90
C THR A 55 43.22 -34.21 -10.84
N LYS A 56 42.07 -34.87 -10.75
CA LYS A 56 41.94 -36.32 -10.64
C LYS A 56 41.70 -37.04 -11.97
N ASP A 57 41.40 -36.33 -13.05
CA ASP A 57 41.19 -36.90 -14.37
C ASP A 57 42.54 -37.06 -15.12
N PRO A 58 43.06 -38.29 -15.26
CA PRO A 58 44.34 -38.53 -15.90
C PRO A 58 44.32 -38.22 -17.41
N PHE A 59 43.18 -38.40 -18.10
CA PHE A 59 43.05 -38.10 -19.51
C PHE A 59 43.03 -36.58 -19.74
N TYR A 60 42.30 -35.84 -18.91
CA TYR A 60 42.31 -34.37 -18.95
C TYR A 60 43.71 -33.80 -18.67
N PHE A 61 44.39 -34.34 -17.66
CA PHE A 61 45.76 -33.93 -17.33
C PHE A 61 46.72 -34.12 -18.51
N ILE A 62 46.76 -35.32 -19.10
CA ILE A 62 47.66 -35.64 -20.22
C ILE A 62 47.37 -34.75 -21.43
N THR A 63 46.10 -34.64 -21.83
CA THR A 63 45.70 -33.86 -23.02
C THR A 63 45.98 -32.36 -22.85
N MET A 64 45.69 -31.79 -21.68
CA MET A 64 45.93 -30.36 -21.41
C MET A 64 47.40 -30.04 -21.17
N LYS A 65 48.19 -31.00 -20.65
CA LYS A 65 49.63 -30.85 -20.47
C LYS A 65 50.36 -30.85 -21.81
N ILE A 66 49.99 -31.74 -22.74
CA ILE A 66 50.53 -31.75 -24.12
C ILE A 66 50.23 -30.41 -24.83
N ARG A 67 49.05 -29.83 -24.59
CA ARG A 67 48.65 -28.52 -25.13
C ARG A 67 49.26 -27.32 -24.38
N GLY A 68 50.03 -27.54 -23.31
CA GLY A 68 50.61 -26.46 -22.48
C GLY A 68 49.62 -25.65 -21.64
N LYS A 69 48.33 -26.03 -21.59
CA LYS A 69 47.25 -25.22 -20.98
C LYS A 69 46.86 -25.65 -19.56
N TYR A 70 47.35 -26.79 -19.08
CA TYR A 70 46.97 -27.34 -17.77
C TYR A 70 47.28 -26.40 -16.59
N LYS A 71 48.53 -25.90 -16.52
CA LYS A 71 48.97 -24.99 -15.45
C LYS A 71 48.14 -23.71 -15.40
N GLU A 72 47.85 -23.15 -16.58
CA GLU A 72 47.04 -21.94 -16.71
C GLU A 72 45.62 -22.16 -16.18
N LYS A 73 44.97 -23.27 -16.55
CA LYS A 73 43.62 -23.57 -16.08
C LYS A 73 43.55 -23.75 -14.56
N ILE A 74 44.54 -24.44 -13.98
CA ILE A 74 44.64 -24.61 -12.52
C ILE A 74 44.89 -23.28 -11.80
N ARG A 75 45.75 -22.42 -12.37
CA ARG A 75 46.02 -21.08 -11.83
C ARG A 75 44.75 -20.24 -11.80
N VAL A 76 44.06 -20.13 -12.94
CA VAL A 76 42.79 -19.38 -13.06
C VAL A 76 41.73 -19.91 -12.10
N LEU A 77 41.60 -21.24 -11.93
CA LEU A 77 40.66 -21.80 -10.96
C LEU A 77 41.04 -21.47 -9.52
N THR A 78 42.34 -21.48 -9.20
CA THR A 78 42.84 -21.17 -7.85
C THR A 78 42.58 -19.71 -7.50
N GLU A 79 42.91 -18.79 -8.41
CA GLU A 79 42.63 -17.36 -8.26
C GLU A 79 41.13 -17.08 -8.10
N ASN A 80 40.28 -17.74 -8.90
CA ASN A 80 38.83 -17.62 -8.78
C ASN A 80 38.30 -18.10 -7.41
N ILE A 81 38.85 -19.19 -6.87
CA ILE A 81 38.46 -19.73 -5.55
C ILE A 81 38.91 -18.78 -4.43
N GLU A 82 40.12 -18.23 -4.54
CA GLU A 82 40.64 -17.24 -3.60
C GLU A 82 39.82 -15.95 -3.61
N ASN A 83 39.45 -15.45 -4.79
CA ASN A 83 38.59 -14.28 -4.93
C ASN A 83 37.20 -14.49 -4.30
N ILE A 84 36.55 -15.63 -4.56
CA ILE A 84 35.26 -15.96 -3.91
C ILE A 84 35.42 -16.01 -2.40
N LYS A 85 36.51 -16.63 -1.89
CA LYS A 85 36.75 -16.72 -0.45
C LYS A 85 36.91 -15.32 0.18
N LEU A 86 37.68 -14.44 -0.46
CA LEU A 86 37.87 -13.07 0.00
C LEU A 86 36.56 -12.28 -0.02
N GLU A 87 35.77 -12.42 -1.08
CA GLU A 87 34.47 -11.76 -1.20
C GLU A 87 33.47 -12.28 -0.15
N HIS A 88 33.47 -13.59 0.11
CA HIS A 88 32.64 -14.21 1.14
C HIS A 88 33.03 -13.73 2.55
N ILE A 89 34.33 -13.60 2.85
CA ILE A 89 34.79 -13.03 4.13
C ILE A 89 34.29 -11.59 4.27
N LYS A 90 34.51 -10.73 3.27
CA LYS A 90 34.04 -9.34 3.28
C LYS A 90 32.53 -9.25 3.45
N THR A 91 31.78 -10.12 2.78
CA THR A 91 30.32 -10.19 2.87
C THR A 91 29.88 -10.56 4.29
N ASN A 92 30.58 -11.51 4.94
CA ASN A 92 30.28 -11.88 6.32
C ASN A 92 30.66 -10.80 7.33
N ASP A 93 31.78 -10.11 7.15
CA ASP A 93 32.17 -8.99 8.03
C ASP A 93 31.12 -7.87 7.97
N ASN A 94 30.66 -7.52 6.77
CA ASN A 94 29.57 -6.57 6.57
C ASN A 94 28.23 -7.06 7.14
N LEU A 95 27.94 -8.36 7.08
CA LEU A 95 26.75 -8.92 7.72
C LEU A 95 26.81 -8.78 9.24
N ILE A 96 27.99 -8.99 9.84
CA ILE A 96 28.20 -8.81 11.28
C ILE A 96 27.96 -7.34 11.66
N SER A 97 28.51 -6.39 10.90
CA SER A 97 28.30 -4.96 11.18
C SER A 97 26.82 -4.57 11.05
N LEU A 98 26.14 -5.00 9.98
CA LEU A 98 24.71 -4.72 9.79
C LEU A 98 23.83 -5.34 10.89
N LYS A 99 24.16 -6.56 11.35
CA LYS A 99 23.45 -7.19 12.46
C LYS A 99 23.63 -6.43 13.77
N SER A 100 24.84 -5.93 14.04
CA SER A 100 25.09 -5.06 15.20
C SER A 100 24.29 -3.76 15.12
N GLU A 101 24.30 -3.09 13.96
CA GLU A 101 23.50 -1.88 13.74
C GLU A 101 22.00 -2.14 13.94
N LEU A 102 21.50 -3.28 13.45
CA LEU A 102 20.12 -3.71 13.65
C LEU A 102 19.78 -3.92 15.12
N GLU A 103 20.66 -4.53 15.91
CA GLU A 103 20.45 -4.71 17.35
C GLU A 103 20.38 -3.39 18.10
N ASP A 104 21.28 -2.46 17.81
CA ASP A 104 21.31 -1.15 18.47
C ASP A 104 20.11 -0.28 18.08
N LEU A 105 19.69 -0.36 16.82
CA LEU A 105 18.47 0.28 16.36
C LEU A 105 17.23 -0.30 17.03
N ASN A 106 17.14 -1.63 17.18
CA ASN A 106 16.06 -2.29 17.92
C ASN A 106 16.01 -1.85 19.38
N LYS A 107 17.15 -1.77 20.08
CA LYS A 107 17.19 -1.29 21.48
C LYS A 107 16.69 0.14 21.59
N SER A 108 17.09 0.99 20.64
CA SER A 108 16.66 2.39 20.57
C SER A 108 15.15 2.51 20.37
N ILE A 109 14.59 1.73 19.43
CA ILE A 109 13.15 1.67 19.17
C ILE A 109 12.38 1.16 20.39
N GLN A 110 12.82 0.06 21.01
CA GLN A 110 12.18 -0.47 22.22
C GLN A 110 12.17 0.55 23.36
N THR A 111 13.23 1.33 23.50
CA THR A 111 13.31 2.40 24.51
C THR A 111 12.29 3.49 24.23
N LEU A 112 12.16 3.93 22.98
CA LEU A 112 11.16 4.91 22.58
C LEU A 112 9.74 4.37 22.71
N GLU A 113 9.49 3.10 22.39
CA GLU A 113 8.18 2.46 22.58
C GLU A 113 7.76 2.42 24.06
N ARG A 114 8.70 2.15 24.97
CA ARG A 114 8.43 2.25 26.41
C ARG A 114 8.08 3.68 26.83
N LYS A 115 8.82 4.67 26.34
CA LYS A 115 8.52 6.10 26.58
C LYS A 115 7.16 6.49 26.01
N LYS A 116 6.79 5.97 24.84
CA LYS A 116 5.47 6.15 24.23
C LYS A 116 4.37 5.63 25.13
N ASN A 117 4.50 4.41 25.66
CA ASN A 117 3.50 3.84 26.55
C ASN A 117 3.30 4.69 27.81
N LEU A 118 4.40 5.16 28.43
CA LEU A 118 4.35 6.06 29.57
C LEU A 118 3.68 7.40 29.24
N TYR A 119 4.01 7.96 28.07
CA TYR A 119 3.40 9.19 27.56
C TYR A 119 1.90 9.02 27.36
N ASP A 120 1.46 7.95 26.68
CA ASP A 120 0.05 7.65 26.41
C ASP A 120 -0.74 7.40 27.71
N GLU A 121 -0.14 6.71 28.68
CA GLU A 121 -0.74 6.49 30.01
C GLU A 121 -0.94 7.81 30.76
N GLU A 122 0.03 8.72 30.70
CA GLU A 122 -0.09 10.02 31.35
C GLU A 122 -1.14 10.90 30.66
N LEU A 123 -1.16 10.94 29.33
CA LEU A 123 -2.19 11.64 28.57
C LEU A 123 -3.60 11.13 28.92
N LYS A 124 -3.79 9.81 29.04
CA LYS A 124 -5.07 9.22 29.49
C LYS A 124 -5.47 9.67 30.89
N LYS A 125 -4.52 9.74 31.83
CA LYS A 125 -4.82 10.26 33.18
C LYS A 125 -5.27 11.71 33.12
N ARG A 126 -4.58 12.54 32.35
CA ARG A 126 -4.92 13.96 32.16
C ARG A 126 -6.26 14.16 31.45
N GLU A 127 -6.58 13.30 30.48
CA GLU A 127 -7.89 13.28 29.83
C GLU A 127 -9.01 12.97 30.84
N VAL A 128 -8.81 12.00 31.73
CA VAL A 128 -9.78 11.69 32.81
C VAL A 128 -9.96 12.88 33.77
N LEU A 129 -8.89 13.63 34.06
CA LEU A 129 -8.96 14.84 34.88
C LEU A 129 -9.79 15.93 34.20
N LEU A 130 -9.56 16.20 32.92
CA LEU A 130 -10.38 17.15 32.14
C LEU A 130 -11.83 16.71 32.05
N GLY A 131 -12.10 15.42 31.84
CA GLY A 131 -13.47 14.89 31.74
C GLY A 131 -14.28 15.00 33.04
N LYS A 132 -13.61 15.04 34.20
CA LYS A 132 -14.26 15.26 35.51
C LYS A 132 -14.50 16.74 35.82
N GLY A 133 -13.71 17.64 35.24
CA GLY A 133 -13.73 19.08 35.50
C GLY A 133 -14.83 19.85 34.78
N LYS A 134 -16.11 19.50 34.97
CA LYS A 134 -17.28 20.03 34.23
C LYS A 134 -17.47 21.57 34.18
N SER A 135 -16.72 22.35 34.98
CA SER A 135 -16.86 23.81 35.07
C SER A 135 -15.62 24.61 34.62
N ASN A 136 -14.52 23.96 34.25
CA ASN A 136 -13.32 24.67 33.80
C ASN A 136 -13.39 24.92 32.27
N GLU A 137 -12.93 26.10 31.84
CA GLU A 137 -12.90 26.50 30.42
C GLU A 137 -12.10 25.49 29.57
N MET A 138 -10.96 25.01 30.08
CA MET A 138 -10.17 23.96 29.39
C MET A 138 -10.94 22.63 29.22
N SER A 139 -11.80 22.26 30.18
CA SER A 139 -12.61 21.05 30.06
C SER A 139 -13.69 21.20 28.99
N LYS A 140 -14.33 22.37 28.90
CA LYS A 140 -15.31 22.67 27.85
C LYS A 140 -14.66 22.67 26.46
N GLN A 141 -13.50 23.33 26.32
CA GLN A 141 -12.75 23.34 25.06
C GLN A 141 -12.35 21.92 24.63
N TYR A 142 -11.81 21.12 25.55
CA TYR A 142 -11.47 19.72 25.27
C TYR A 142 -12.71 18.88 24.90
N GLY A 143 -13.84 19.10 25.56
CA GLY A 143 -15.11 18.46 25.25
C GLY A 143 -15.57 18.74 23.82
N HIS A 144 -15.55 20.01 23.40
CA HIS A 144 -15.89 20.40 22.03
C HIS A 144 -14.95 19.79 20.99
N LEU A 145 -13.64 19.83 21.22
CA LEU A 145 -12.67 19.20 20.31
C LEU A 145 -12.87 17.68 20.22
N LYS A 146 -13.24 17.02 21.32
CA LYS A 146 -13.55 15.59 21.32
C LYS A 146 -14.84 15.26 20.57
N GLU A 147 -15.86 16.10 20.65
CA GLU A 147 -17.08 15.97 19.83
C GLU A 147 -16.76 16.14 18.34
N GLU A 148 -15.97 17.14 18.00
CA GLU A 148 -15.50 17.38 16.64
C GLU A 148 -14.65 16.22 16.10
N HIS A 149 -13.71 15.71 16.89
CA HIS A 149 -12.89 14.54 16.58
C HIS A 149 -13.74 13.32 16.22
N ASN A 150 -14.74 13.00 17.06
CA ASN A 150 -15.65 11.89 16.83
C ASN A 150 -16.50 12.10 15.56
N LEU A 151 -16.96 13.32 15.32
CA LEU A 151 -17.72 13.66 14.12
C LEU A 151 -16.88 13.47 12.85
N LEU A 152 -15.63 13.94 12.83
CA LEU A 152 -14.70 13.79 11.72
C LEU A 152 -14.39 12.30 11.45
N LEU A 153 -14.19 11.49 12.50
CA LEU A 153 -14.01 10.04 12.36
C LEU A 153 -15.24 9.36 11.74
N LEU A 154 -16.45 9.74 12.17
CA LEU A 154 -17.69 9.23 11.59
C LEU A 154 -17.79 9.61 10.11
N GLN A 155 -17.51 10.86 9.76
CA GLN A 155 -17.50 11.33 8.37
C GLN A 155 -16.50 10.56 7.49
N ILE A 156 -15.28 10.33 7.97
CA ILE A 156 -14.28 9.49 7.27
C ILE A 156 -14.82 8.06 7.09
N SER A 157 -15.46 7.49 8.11
CA SER A 157 -16.00 6.13 8.03
C SER A 157 -17.12 6.00 6.99
N GLU A 158 -17.95 7.03 6.85
CA GLU A 158 -19.01 7.09 5.86
C GLU A 158 -18.45 7.24 4.45
N ILE A 159 -17.46 8.12 4.25
CA ILE A 159 -16.77 8.27 2.96
C ILE A 159 -16.14 6.94 2.53
N LYS A 160 -15.50 6.20 3.44
CA LYS A 160 -14.93 4.87 3.13
C LYS A 160 -16.00 3.89 2.64
N LYS A 161 -17.20 3.89 3.24
CA LYS A 161 -18.31 3.02 2.79
C LYS A 161 -18.76 3.40 1.37
N VAL A 162 -18.90 4.69 1.11
CA VAL A 162 -19.33 5.21 -0.20
C VAL A 162 -18.28 4.97 -1.29
N ALA A 163 -16.99 5.18 -0.98
CA ALA A 163 -15.88 4.84 -1.87
C ALA A 163 -15.90 3.34 -2.22
N GLY A 164 -16.11 2.46 -1.24
CA GLY A 164 -16.18 1.02 -1.47
C GLY A 164 -17.33 0.59 -2.40
N ILE A 165 -18.50 1.22 -2.32
CA ILE A 165 -19.60 0.97 -3.29
C ILE A 165 -19.28 1.57 -4.65
N THR A 166 -18.66 2.75 -4.70
CA THR A 166 -18.24 3.41 -5.95
C THR A 166 -17.25 2.53 -6.73
N GLU A 167 -16.27 1.92 -6.06
CA GLU A 167 -15.34 0.97 -6.67
C GLU A 167 -16.04 -0.30 -7.18
N LYS A 168 -16.98 -0.85 -6.42
CA LYS A 168 -17.80 -2.00 -6.88
C LYS A 168 -18.58 -1.64 -8.14
N LEU A 169 -19.14 -0.44 -8.20
CA LEU A 169 -19.83 0.07 -9.38
C LEU A 169 -18.88 0.18 -10.58
N ILE A 170 -17.70 0.78 -10.41
CA ILE A 170 -16.68 0.88 -11.47
C ILE A 170 -16.28 -0.51 -11.99
N ASN A 171 -16.02 -1.46 -11.10
CA ASN A 171 -15.67 -2.83 -11.46
C ASN A 171 -16.80 -3.51 -12.24
N THR A 172 -18.06 -3.26 -11.87
CA THR A 172 -19.23 -3.79 -12.58
C THR A 172 -19.37 -3.16 -13.97
N ILE A 173 -19.16 -1.85 -14.08
CA ILE A 173 -19.13 -1.12 -15.36
C ILE A 173 -18.00 -1.64 -16.25
N GLN A 174 -16.80 -1.86 -15.70
CA GLN A 174 -15.66 -2.40 -16.43
C GLN A 174 -15.97 -3.79 -17.00
N ARG A 175 -16.55 -4.67 -16.19
CA ARG A 175 -16.99 -6.01 -16.65
C ARG A 175 -18.03 -5.91 -17.77
N ALA A 176 -18.94 -4.93 -17.69
CA ALA A 176 -19.91 -4.67 -18.76
C ALA A 176 -19.18 -4.24 -20.06
N LEU A 177 -18.20 -3.33 -19.97
CA LEU A 177 -17.36 -2.89 -21.10
C LEU A 177 -16.53 -4.03 -21.71
N ASP A 178 -15.96 -4.91 -20.89
CA ASP A 178 -15.19 -6.06 -21.35
C ASP A 178 -16.08 -7.09 -22.07
N ASN A 179 -17.36 -7.19 -21.70
CA ASN A 179 -18.30 -8.05 -22.42
C ASN A 179 -18.64 -7.50 -23.82
N PHE A 180 -18.70 -6.17 -23.99
CA PHE A 180 -18.81 -5.56 -25.32
C PHE A 180 -17.59 -5.87 -26.22
N THR A 181 -16.39 -6.11 -25.65
CA THR A 181 -15.18 -6.41 -26.43
C THR A 181 -15.04 -7.90 -26.75
N LYS A 182 -15.45 -8.80 -25.85
CA LYS A 182 -15.37 -10.26 -26.05
C LYS A 182 -16.26 -10.77 -27.19
N GLY A 183 -17.42 -10.18 -27.43
CA GLY A 183 -18.28 -10.57 -28.55
C GLY A 183 -17.82 -10.08 -29.94
N ARG A 184 -16.65 -9.42 -30.05
CA ARG A 184 -16.05 -9.04 -31.35
C ARG A 184 -15.20 -10.14 -32.01
N LYS A 185 -15.06 -11.34 -31.42
CA LYS A 185 -14.41 -12.48 -32.10
C LYS A 185 -15.35 -13.05 -33.15
N GLY A 186 -15.32 -12.50 -34.37
CA GLY A 186 -16.06 -13.04 -35.51
C GLY A 186 -15.64 -14.48 -35.79
N VAL A 187 -16.60 -15.39 -35.90
CA VAL A 187 -16.36 -16.73 -36.46
C VAL A 187 -16.40 -16.58 -37.98
N ALA A 188 -15.26 -16.73 -38.64
CA ALA A 188 -15.22 -16.85 -40.09
C ALA A 188 -15.83 -18.22 -40.48
N VAL A 189 -17.10 -18.23 -40.89
CA VAL A 189 -17.73 -19.44 -41.45
C VAL A 189 -17.30 -19.56 -42.92
N ARG A 190 -16.46 -20.55 -43.23
CA ARG A 190 -16.17 -20.93 -44.63
C ARG A 190 -17.40 -21.61 -45.23
N LEU A 191 -18.15 -20.90 -46.07
CA LEU A 191 -19.08 -21.52 -47.00
C LEU A 191 -18.36 -21.74 -48.33
N HIS A 192 -18.28 -22.99 -48.77
CA HIS A 192 -17.64 -23.34 -50.04
C HIS A 192 -18.35 -22.67 -51.21
N GLY A 193 -17.62 -21.80 -51.91
CA GLY A 193 -17.94 -21.37 -53.26
C GLY A 193 -19.17 -20.47 -53.41
N ARG A 194 -19.08 -19.20 -53.00
CA ARG A 194 -19.57 -17.99 -53.70
C ARG A 194 -19.59 -16.79 -52.75
N ARG A 195 -18.98 -15.68 -53.21
CA ARG A 195 -18.93 -14.31 -52.63
C ARG A 195 -19.30 -14.17 -51.14
N ASN A 196 -18.29 -13.86 -50.32
CA ASN A 196 -18.42 -13.49 -48.91
C ASN A 196 -19.48 -12.39 -48.72
N LYS A 197 -20.71 -12.76 -48.31
CA LYS A 197 -21.60 -11.82 -47.63
C LYS A 197 -21.27 -11.88 -46.15
N VAL A 198 -20.62 -10.83 -45.65
CA VAL A 198 -20.51 -10.61 -44.22
C VAL A 198 -21.93 -10.32 -43.72
N LYS A 199 -22.55 -11.26 -42.99
CA LYS A 199 -23.72 -10.90 -42.18
C LYS A 199 -23.25 -9.87 -41.15
N PRO A 200 -23.94 -8.75 -40.93
CA PRO A 200 -23.65 -7.91 -39.78
C PRO A 200 -23.72 -8.81 -38.54
N LEU A 201 -22.61 -8.89 -37.81
CA LEU A 201 -22.56 -9.60 -36.53
C LEU A 201 -23.61 -8.96 -35.62
N ASP A 202 -24.46 -9.76 -34.98
CA ASP A 202 -25.27 -9.30 -33.85
C ASP A 202 -24.33 -8.59 -32.88
N ILE A 203 -24.57 -7.29 -32.67
CA ILE A 203 -23.78 -6.49 -31.73
C ILE A 203 -23.90 -7.20 -30.37
N PRO A 204 -22.77 -7.55 -29.71
CA PRO A 204 -22.82 -8.19 -28.41
C PRO A 204 -23.51 -7.22 -27.45
N THR A 205 -24.72 -7.58 -27.06
CA THR A 205 -25.42 -6.91 -25.98
C THR A 205 -24.76 -7.38 -24.68
N PRO A 206 -24.24 -6.50 -23.79
CA PRO A 206 -23.94 -6.88 -22.43
C PRO A 206 -25.12 -7.64 -21.89
N ASP A 207 -24.82 -8.77 -21.26
CA ASP A 207 -25.78 -9.53 -20.50
C ASP A 207 -26.56 -8.55 -19.61
N ARG A 208 -27.89 -8.53 -19.77
CA ARG A 208 -28.81 -7.60 -19.07
C ARG A 208 -28.55 -7.59 -17.55
N LYS A 209 -27.99 -8.67 -17.03
CA LYS A 209 -27.48 -8.81 -15.67
C LYS A 209 -26.52 -7.69 -15.23
N TYR A 210 -25.61 -7.24 -16.08
CA TYR A 210 -24.65 -6.17 -15.71
C TYR A 210 -25.31 -4.79 -15.66
N LEU A 211 -26.21 -4.48 -16.61
CA LEU A 211 -26.96 -3.22 -16.60
C LEU A 211 -27.89 -3.15 -15.37
N TYR A 212 -28.53 -4.26 -15.02
CA TYR A 212 -29.30 -4.37 -13.79
C TYR A 212 -28.40 -4.16 -12.55
N ALA A 213 -27.26 -4.84 -12.46
CA ALA A 213 -26.33 -4.68 -11.35
C ALA A 213 -25.81 -3.23 -11.20
N ILE A 214 -25.51 -2.56 -12.31
CA ILE A 214 -25.14 -1.13 -12.35
C ILE A 214 -26.27 -0.28 -11.74
N SER A 215 -27.52 -0.51 -12.15
CA SER A 215 -28.67 0.23 -11.62
C SER A 215 -28.87 0.02 -10.12
N VAL A 216 -28.65 -1.20 -9.62
CA VAL A 216 -28.73 -1.53 -8.19
C VAL A 216 -27.64 -0.80 -7.42
N HIS A 217 -26.40 -0.84 -7.91
CA HIS A 217 -25.27 -0.16 -7.26
C HIS A 217 -25.40 1.36 -7.26
N ILE A 218 -25.95 1.98 -8.31
CA ILE A 218 -26.25 3.43 -8.32
C ILE A 218 -27.28 3.78 -7.24
N LYS A 219 -28.37 3.01 -7.14
CA LYS A 219 -29.39 3.22 -6.10
C LYS A 219 -28.84 3.03 -4.69
N GLU A 220 -28.01 2.00 -4.50
CA GLU A 220 -27.34 1.73 -3.23
C GLU A 220 -26.39 2.89 -2.86
N LEU A 221 -25.62 3.38 -3.84
CA LEU A 221 -24.72 4.52 -3.66
C LEU A 221 -25.48 5.78 -3.25
N ILE A 222 -26.56 6.13 -3.97
CA ILE A 222 -27.41 7.29 -3.63
C ILE A 222 -27.96 7.14 -2.20
N ARG A 223 -28.52 5.98 -1.86
CA ARG A 223 -29.09 5.72 -0.53
C ARG A 223 -28.04 5.87 0.59
N LEU A 224 -26.81 5.43 0.35
CA LEU A 224 -25.73 5.59 1.33
C LEU A 224 -25.35 7.05 1.51
N ILE A 225 -25.25 7.81 0.42
CA ILE A 225 -24.89 9.22 0.47
C ILE A 225 -26.00 10.05 1.14
N GLU A 226 -27.27 9.78 0.82
CA GLU A 226 -28.42 10.41 1.50
C GLU A 226 -28.49 10.06 2.99
N GLY A 227 -27.92 8.91 3.39
CA GLY A 227 -27.85 8.47 4.78
C GLY A 227 -26.75 9.16 5.61
N MET A 228 -25.88 9.98 5.02
CA MET A 228 -24.73 10.63 5.65
C MET A 228 -25.12 11.86 6.49
N LYS A 229 -25.95 11.67 7.52
CA LYS A 229 -26.45 12.76 8.39
C LYS A 229 -25.33 13.54 9.08
N ASN A 230 -24.17 12.91 9.29
CA ASN A 230 -23.00 13.55 9.89
C ASN A 230 -22.42 14.69 9.03
N PHE A 231 -22.86 14.82 7.78
CA PHE A 231 -22.48 15.91 6.88
C PHE A 231 -23.46 17.08 6.86
N ASP A 232 -24.62 17.01 7.52
CA ASP A 232 -25.66 18.04 7.42
C ASP A 232 -25.17 19.43 7.84
N ASN A 233 -24.38 19.50 8.91
CA ASN A 233 -23.75 20.72 9.43
C ASN A 233 -22.27 20.84 9.04
N SER A 234 -21.81 20.02 8.10
CA SER A 234 -20.42 20.02 7.65
C SER A 234 -20.20 21.09 6.56
N PRO A 235 -19.01 21.73 6.50
CA PRO A 235 -18.65 22.58 5.36
C PRO A 235 -18.67 21.81 4.02
N TYR A 236 -18.64 20.48 4.06
CA TYR A 236 -18.65 19.62 2.88
C TYR A 236 -20.04 19.24 2.38
N ASN A 237 -21.13 19.65 3.06
CA ASN A 237 -22.51 19.31 2.66
C ASN A 237 -22.82 19.71 1.21
N GLY A 238 -22.33 20.86 0.76
CA GLY A 238 -22.50 21.31 -0.63
C GLY A 238 -21.91 20.34 -1.66
N ILE A 239 -20.77 19.71 -1.33
CA ILE A 239 -20.15 18.69 -2.19
C ILE A 239 -21.01 17.43 -2.21
N ILE A 240 -21.45 16.96 -1.04
CA ILE A 240 -22.34 15.80 -0.91
C ILE A 240 -23.61 15.96 -1.76
N ARG A 241 -24.29 17.12 -1.66
CA ARG A 241 -25.48 17.43 -2.46
C ARG A 241 -25.20 17.45 -3.95
N SER A 242 -24.09 18.06 -4.36
CA SER A 242 -23.67 18.08 -5.78
C SER A 242 -23.47 16.68 -6.33
N VAL A 243 -22.85 15.78 -5.56
CA VAL A 243 -22.68 14.37 -5.97
C VAL A 243 -24.04 13.66 -6.10
N ILE A 244 -24.95 13.85 -5.14
CA ILE A 244 -26.31 13.28 -5.22
C ILE A 244 -27.03 13.78 -6.48
N GLU A 245 -26.97 15.07 -6.78
CA GLU A 245 -27.57 15.65 -7.98
C GLU A 245 -26.97 15.06 -9.27
N GLN A 246 -25.66 14.85 -9.31
CA GLN A 246 -24.99 14.22 -10.46
C GLN A 246 -25.42 12.76 -10.62
N LEU A 247 -25.51 12.00 -9.53
CA LEU A 247 -25.95 10.60 -9.56
C LEU A 247 -27.43 10.48 -9.95
N ASN A 248 -28.29 11.39 -9.49
CA ASN A 248 -29.71 11.42 -9.86
C ASN A 248 -29.94 11.76 -11.33
N LYS A 249 -29.01 12.47 -11.99
CA LYS A 249 -29.03 12.72 -13.44
C LYS A 249 -28.67 11.48 -14.26
N ILE A 250 -28.15 10.42 -13.64
CA ILE A 250 -27.88 9.15 -14.31
C ILE A 250 -29.23 8.47 -14.57
N GLY A 251 -29.70 8.58 -15.82
CA GLY A 251 -30.88 7.86 -16.28
C GLY A 251 -30.72 6.34 -16.24
N THR A 252 -31.76 5.61 -16.62
CA THR A 252 -31.73 4.13 -16.68
C THR A 252 -30.57 3.66 -17.55
N PRO A 253 -29.69 2.76 -17.06
CA PRO A 253 -28.54 2.30 -17.84
C PRO A 253 -28.97 1.69 -19.18
N CYS A 254 -28.54 2.29 -20.28
CA CYS A 254 -28.87 1.81 -21.61
C CYS A 254 -27.78 0.89 -22.18
N ASN A 255 -28.18 0.07 -23.13
CA ASN A 255 -27.37 -0.98 -23.72
C ASN A 255 -26.43 -0.46 -24.83
N GLU A 256 -25.73 0.64 -24.56
CA GLU A 256 -24.86 1.30 -25.51
C GLU A 256 -23.45 1.43 -24.92
N ARG A 257 -22.45 0.98 -25.67
CA ARG A 257 -21.05 1.00 -25.20
C ARG A 257 -20.58 2.40 -24.82
N GLU A 258 -20.98 3.41 -25.60
CA GLU A 258 -20.56 4.80 -25.34
C GLU A 258 -21.23 5.38 -24.11
N TYR A 259 -22.51 5.07 -23.88
CA TYR A 259 -23.19 5.39 -22.63
C TYR A 259 -22.47 4.76 -21.43
N VAL A 260 -22.20 3.45 -21.47
CA VAL A 260 -21.53 2.73 -20.36
C VAL A 260 -20.11 3.27 -20.12
N ARG A 261 -19.40 3.68 -21.18
CA ARG A 261 -18.10 4.35 -21.06
C ARG A 261 -18.20 5.73 -20.43
N ASN A 262 -19.20 6.53 -20.80
CA ASN A 262 -19.41 7.85 -20.22
C ASN A 262 -19.85 7.75 -18.75
N LEU A 263 -20.69 6.78 -18.42
CA LEU A 263 -21.04 6.45 -17.04
C LEU A 263 -19.80 6.09 -16.22
N ARG A 264 -18.90 5.25 -16.75
CA ARG A 264 -17.61 4.93 -16.09
C ARG A 264 -16.84 6.21 -15.73
N ARG A 265 -16.68 7.12 -16.69
CA ARG A 265 -15.97 8.39 -16.49
C ARG A 265 -16.63 9.24 -15.40
N GLN A 266 -17.96 9.35 -15.42
CA GLN A 266 -18.71 10.11 -14.41
C GLN A 266 -18.52 9.54 -13.00
N ILE A 267 -18.55 8.20 -12.85
CA ILE A 267 -18.34 7.53 -11.57
C ILE A 267 -16.87 7.59 -11.12
N GLU A 268 -15.90 7.51 -12.05
CA GLU A 268 -14.47 7.70 -11.76
C GLU A 268 -14.19 9.11 -11.21
N CYS A 269 -14.86 10.16 -11.72
CA CYS A 269 -14.79 11.50 -11.13
C CYS A 269 -15.29 11.52 -9.68
N GLN A 270 -16.28 10.71 -9.31
CA GLN A 270 -16.75 10.65 -7.92
C GLN A 270 -15.70 10.05 -6.98
N VAL A 271 -14.92 9.07 -7.45
CA VAL A 271 -13.82 8.50 -6.64
C VAL A 271 -12.82 9.57 -6.24
N GLN A 272 -12.46 10.46 -7.18
CA GLN A 272 -11.55 11.58 -6.90
C GLN A 272 -12.14 12.51 -5.85
N ILE A 273 -13.42 12.86 -5.96
CA ILE A 273 -14.12 13.69 -4.96
C ILE A 273 -14.07 13.03 -3.57
N TRP A 274 -14.32 11.72 -3.47
CA TRP A 274 -14.28 11.00 -2.19
C TRP A 274 -12.89 10.98 -1.56
N GLU A 275 -11.83 10.77 -2.35
CA GLU A 275 -10.45 10.79 -1.85
C GLU A 275 -10.00 12.20 -1.44
N GLU A 276 -10.38 13.23 -2.20
CA GLU A 276 -10.12 14.62 -1.81
C GLU A 276 -10.84 15.01 -0.51
N LEU A 277 -12.12 14.65 -0.37
CA LEU A 277 -12.88 14.89 0.85
C LEU A 277 -12.27 14.17 2.06
N LYS A 278 -11.92 12.90 1.89
CA LYS A 278 -11.28 12.10 2.93
C LYS A 278 -9.95 12.70 3.35
N THR A 279 -9.16 13.21 2.40
CA THR A 279 -7.88 13.87 2.68
C THR A 279 -8.11 15.15 3.50
N LYS A 280 -9.00 16.04 3.06
CA LYS A 280 -9.32 17.29 3.77
C LYS A 280 -9.83 17.05 5.19
N ILE A 281 -10.71 16.07 5.38
CA ILE A 281 -11.24 15.72 6.71
C ILE A 281 -10.14 15.09 7.57
N SER A 282 -9.23 14.31 6.99
CA SER A 282 -8.08 13.74 7.72
C SER A 282 -7.08 14.81 8.15
N GLU A 283 -6.89 15.85 7.34
CA GLU A 283 -6.09 17.02 7.71
C GLU A 283 -6.73 17.78 8.88
N GLN A 284 -8.04 18.04 8.82
CA GLN A 284 -8.80 18.64 9.93
C GLN A 284 -8.70 17.80 11.21
N LEU A 285 -8.84 16.48 11.10
CA LEU A 285 -8.69 15.57 12.23
C LEU A 285 -7.31 15.71 12.88
N CYS A 286 -6.24 15.82 12.08
CA CYS A 286 -4.89 16.02 12.58
C CYS A 286 -4.72 17.34 13.36
N TYR A 287 -5.35 18.43 12.90
CA TYR A 287 -5.35 19.70 13.63
C TYR A 287 -6.08 19.58 14.97
N VAL A 288 -7.27 18.96 14.98
CA VAL A 288 -8.05 18.74 16.20
C VAL A 288 -7.29 17.86 17.19
N GLU A 289 -6.66 16.76 16.73
CA GLU A 289 -5.83 15.89 17.57
C GLU A 289 -4.66 16.65 18.21
N LYS A 290 -4.02 17.53 17.44
CA LYS A 290 -2.92 18.36 17.93
C LYS A 290 -3.37 19.36 18.99
N ASP A 291 -4.52 20.01 18.78
CA ASP A 291 -5.09 20.94 19.76
C ASP A 291 -5.53 20.21 21.04
N MET A 292 -6.14 19.03 20.91
CA MET A 292 -6.47 18.16 22.05
C MET A 292 -5.22 17.75 22.83
N GLN A 293 -4.16 17.33 22.16
CA GLN A 293 -2.88 17.00 22.80
C GLN A 293 -2.25 18.22 23.48
N GLY A 294 -2.29 19.40 22.84
CA GLY A 294 -1.81 20.64 23.43
C GLY A 294 -2.50 20.99 24.74
N LEU A 295 -3.83 20.81 24.82
CA LEU A 295 -4.60 20.98 26.07
C LEU A 295 -4.24 19.95 27.14
N LEU A 296 -3.91 18.71 26.74
CA LEU A 296 -3.50 17.69 27.69
C LEU A 296 -2.11 17.96 28.25
N ILE A 297 -1.17 18.43 27.42
CA ILE A 297 0.19 18.76 27.83
C ILE A 297 0.22 20.03 28.72
N SER A 298 -0.74 20.94 28.56
CA SER A 298 -0.80 22.20 29.32
C SER A 298 -1.34 22.08 30.76
N LEU A 299 -1.95 20.93 31.12
CA LEU A 299 -2.29 20.58 32.50
C LEU A 299 -1.06 20.36 33.38
#